data_AF-A0A8C0AMT3-F1
#
_entry.id   AF-A0A8C0AMT3-F1
#
_cell.length_a   1.000
_cell.length_b   1.000
_cell.length_c   1.000
_cell.angle_alpha   90.00
_cell.angle_beta   90.00
_cell.angle_gamma   90.00
#
_symmetry.space_group_name_H-M   'P 1'
#
loop_
_entity.id
_entity.type
_entity.pdbx_description
1 polymer ?
#
loop_
_entity_poly.entity_id
_entity_poly.type
_entity_poly.pdbx_seq_one_letter_code
_entity_poly.pdbx_strand_id
1 'polypeptide(L)'
;LAYVDYKTALQVDCSIQAAHDGVNRMTKALLEKDGVNWRQKLPPIPTVPISAQMRWSVPSAEAPRANAPPSGAGTERAQTLKEEGNELVKKGNHKKAVEKYSESLKLRQECATYTNRALCYLTLKQYKEAVQDCTEALRLDPKNVKALYRRAQALKELKDYRSSIADIKSLLKTEPKNTAALRLLQELNRA
;
A
#
# COMPACT_ATOMS: atom_id res chain seq x y z
N LEU A 1 -16.31 27.32 -25.32
CA LEU A 1 -17.23 27.30 -24.16
C LEU A 1 -16.79 26.23 -23.16
N ALA A 2 -16.73 24.95 -23.54
CA ALA A 2 -16.28 23.84 -22.66
C ALA A 2 -14.97 24.07 -21.87
N TYR A 3 -13.94 24.68 -22.48
CA TYR A 3 -12.69 25.03 -21.76
C TYR A 3 -12.92 26.00 -20.59
N VAL A 4 -13.79 27.00 -20.80
CA VAL A 4 -14.15 27.98 -19.78
C VAL A 4 -14.97 27.32 -18.69
N ASP A 5 -15.91 26.43 -19.05
CA ASP A 5 -16.73 25.69 -18.10
C ASP A 5 -15.88 24.82 -17.16
N TYR A 6 -14.88 24.10 -17.68
CA TYR A 6 -13.95 23.34 -16.84
C TYR A 6 -13.08 24.24 -15.96
N LYS A 7 -12.63 25.39 -16.47
CA LYS A 7 -11.87 26.36 -15.67
C LYS A 7 -12.73 26.98 -14.56
N THR A 8 -14.00 27.25 -14.83
CA THR A 8 -14.96 27.74 -13.85
C THR A 8 -15.27 26.67 -12.81
N ALA A 9 -15.42 25.40 -13.21
CA ALA A 9 -15.57 24.28 -12.26
C ALA A 9 -14.36 24.15 -11.33
N LEU A 10 -13.13 24.30 -11.85
CA LEU A 10 -11.91 24.30 -11.03
C LEU A 10 -11.78 25.51 -10.10
N GLN A 11 -12.45 26.63 -10.38
CA GLN A 11 -12.54 27.76 -9.44
C GLN A 11 -13.50 27.47 -8.27
N VAL A 12 -14.44 26.54 -8.45
CA VAL A 12 -15.40 26.14 -7.42
C VAL A 12 -14.84 24.97 -6.60
N ASP A 13 -14.30 23.95 -7.27
CA ASP A 13 -13.68 22.79 -6.64
C ASP A 13 -12.47 22.31 -7.47
N CYS A 14 -11.28 22.52 -6.89
CA CYS A 14 -10.01 22.19 -7.54
C CYS A 14 -9.64 20.70 -7.47
N SER A 15 -10.41 19.88 -6.74
CA SER A 15 -10.18 18.44 -6.57
C SER A 15 -10.82 17.59 -7.67
N ILE A 16 -11.66 18.19 -8.52
CA ILE A 16 -12.37 17.48 -9.59
C ILE A 16 -11.39 17.07 -10.70
N GLN A 17 -10.96 15.81 -10.67
CA GLN A 17 -10.02 15.24 -11.64
C GLN A 17 -10.54 15.31 -13.09
N ALA A 18 -11.84 15.08 -13.30
CA ALA A 18 -12.46 15.18 -14.63
C ALA A 18 -12.36 16.60 -15.23
N ALA A 19 -12.33 17.64 -14.39
CA ALA A 19 -12.18 19.01 -14.84
C ALA A 19 -10.73 19.33 -15.25
N HIS A 20 -9.73 18.80 -14.52
CA HIS A 20 -8.32 18.88 -14.93
C HIS A 20 -8.07 18.17 -16.27
N ASP A 21 -8.59 16.95 -16.43
CA ASP A 21 -8.46 16.18 -17.67
C ASP A 21 -9.15 16.88 -18.85
N GLY A 22 -10.32 17.48 -18.61
CA GLY A 22 -11.05 18.31 -19.57
C GLY A 22 -10.25 19.54 -20.00
N VAL A 23 -9.68 20.29 -19.06
CA VAL A 23 -8.82 21.45 -19.35
C VAL A 23 -7.60 21.04 -20.18
N ASN A 24 -6.91 19.97 -19.80
CA ASN A 24 -5.71 19.51 -20.50
C ASN A 24 -6.02 19.04 -21.92
N ARG A 25 -7.13 18.30 -22.11
CA ARG A 25 -7.58 17.85 -23.43
C ARG A 25 -7.96 19.03 -24.33
N MET A 26 -8.71 19.99 -23.80
CA MET A 26 -9.12 21.18 -24.55
C MET A 26 -7.93 22.10 -24.87
N THR A 27 -6.97 22.22 -23.95
CA THR A 27 -5.75 23.02 -24.17
C THR A 27 -4.94 22.49 -25.35
N LYS A 28 -4.77 21.16 -25.44
CA LYS A 28 -4.09 20.51 -26.57
C LYS A 28 -4.83 20.74 -27.89
N ALA A 29 -6.15 20.48 -27.90
CA ALA A 29 -6.96 20.65 -29.11
C ALA A 29 -7.00 22.10 -29.61
N LEU A 30 -7.01 23.08 -28.70
CA LEU A 30 -6.98 24.50 -29.04
C LEU A 30 -5.60 24.95 -29.51
N LEU A 31 -4.53 24.41 -28.92
CA LEU A 31 -3.16 24.68 -29.35
C LEU A 31 -2.90 24.12 -30.77
N GLU A 32 -3.43 22.94 -31.08
CA GLU A 32 -3.33 22.32 -32.41
C GLU A 32 -4.11 23.10 -33.48
N LYS A 33 -5.29 23.63 -33.13
CA LYS A 33 -6.17 24.34 -34.08
C LYS A 33 -5.78 25.80 -34.28
N ASP A 34 -5.42 26.50 -33.21
CA ASP A 34 -5.28 27.96 -33.18
C ASP A 34 -3.86 28.44 -32.85
N GLY A 35 -2.91 27.52 -32.64
CA GLY A 35 -1.52 27.83 -32.33
C GLY A 35 -1.37 28.54 -30.98
N VAL A 36 -0.21 29.15 -30.71
CA VAL A 36 0.12 29.80 -29.43
C VAL A 36 -0.84 30.94 -29.01
N ASN A 37 -1.62 31.48 -29.96
CA ASN A 37 -2.57 32.57 -29.72
C ASN A 37 -4.00 32.09 -29.43
N TRP A 38 -4.22 30.77 -29.29
CA TRP A 38 -5.53 30.17 -29.02
C TRP A 38 -6.27 30.82 -27.83
N ARG A 39 -5.53 31.28 -26.82
CA ARG A 39 -6.10 31.87 -25.61
C ARG A 39 -6.74 33.23 -25.85
N GLN A 40 -6.26 33.99 -26.83
CA GLN A 40 -6.77 35.32 -27.19
C GLN A 40 -8.13 35.24 -27.89
N LYS A 41 -8.46 34.08 -28.48
CA LYS A 41 -9.74 33.84 -29.18
C LYS A 41 -10.87 33.38 -28.24
N LEU A 42 -10.56 33.13 -26.97
CA LEU A 42 -11.54 32.67 -25.98
C LEU A 42 -12.05 33.82 -25.11
N PRO A 43 -13.34 33.79 -24.73
CA PRO A 43 -13.89 34.77 -23.81
C PRO A 43 -13.15 34.74 -22.45
N PRO A 44 -13.15 35.86 -21.71
CA PRO A 44 -12.58 35.92 -20.37
C PRO A 44 -13.29 34.90 -19.46
N ILE A 45 -12.53 34.26 -18.57
CA ILE A 45 -13.11 33.31 -17.61
C ILE A 45 -13.86 34.15 -16.57
N PRO A 46 -15.17 33.94 -16.37
CA PRO A 46 -15.92 34.68 -15.38
C PRO A 46 -15.38 34.39 -13.99
N THR A 47 -15.20 35.44 -13.18
CA THR A 47 -14.76 35.31 -11.79
C THR A 47 -15.93 34.85 -10.93
N VAL A 48 -15.84 33.66 -10.35
CA VAL A 48 -16.86 33.14 -9.44
C VAL A 48 -16.64 33.71 -8.03
N PRO A 49 -17.65 34.31 -7.38
CA PRO A 49 -17.52 34.81 -6.01
C PRO A 49 -17.36 33.68 -4.99
N ILE A 50 -16.56 33.94 -3.95
CA ILE A 50 -16.18 32.98 -2.89
C ILE A 50 -17.40 32.32 -2.20
N SER A 51 -18.55 32.99 -2.19
CA SER A 51 -19.80 32.47 -1.63
C SER A 51 -20.34 31.24 -2.36
N ALA A 52 -20.00 31.02 -3.63
CA ALA A 52 -20.40 29.84 -4.40
C ALA A 52 -19.53 28.61 -4.08
N GLN A 53 -18.32 28.80 -3.54
CA GLN A 53 -17.40 27.70 -3.19
C GLN A 53 -17.85 26.92 -1.94
N MET A 54 -18.70 27.50 -1.09
CA MET A 54 -19.06 26.93 0.22
C MET A 54 -20.38 26.15 0.29
N ARG A 55 -21.16 26.05 -0.80
CA ARG A 55 -22.52 25.48 -0.74
C ARG A 55 -22.59 23.95 -0.67
N TRP A 56 -21.49 23.22 -0.87
CA TRP A 56 -21.47 21.75 -0.85
C TRP A 56 -20.61 21.13 0.26
N SER A 57 -20.57 21.79 1.42
CA SER A 57 -19.98 21.20 2.62
C SER A 57 -21.01 20.32 3.34
N VAL A 58 -21.00 19.02 3.06
CA VAL A 58 -21.57 17.98 3.93
C VAL A 58 -20.39 17.25 4.59
N PRO A 59 -20.40 16.97 5.90
CA PRO A 59 -19.15 16.83 6.65
C PRO A 59 -18.59 15.41 6.55
N SER A 60 -17.35 15.30 6.09
CA SER A 60 -16.48 14.19 6.50
C SER A 60 -15.15 14.80 6.91
N ALA A 61 -14.93 14.80 8.22
CA ALA A 61 -13.85 15.49 8.88
C ALA A 61 -12.47 14.94 8.46
N GLU A 62 -11.63 15.80 7.90
CA GLU A 62 -10.19 15.76 8.12
C GLU A 62 -9.53 17.11 7.79
N ALA A 63 -8.96 17.75 8.81
CA ALA A 63 -7.99 18.83 8.69
C ALA A 63 -6.57 18.25 8.55
N PRO A 64 -5.51 19.07 8.39
CA PRO A 64 -5.18 19.90 7.23
C PRO A 64 -3.95 19.34 6.48
N ARG A 65 -3.99 19.24 5.14
CA ARG A 65 -2.78 18.92 4.34
C ARG A 65 -1.93 20.18 4.12
N ALA A 66 -0.96 20.38 5.01
CA ALA A 66 0.24 21.15 4.71
C ALA A 66 1.41 20.18 4.48
N ASN A 67 2.11 20.34 3.37
CA ASN A 67 3.28 19.56 2.91
C ASN A 67 3.01 18.08 2.59
N ALA A 68 2.49 17.80 1.40
CA ALA A 68 2.74 16.50 0.77
C ALA A 68 4.17 16.52 0.20
N PRO A 69 5.13 15.75 0.74
CA PRO A 69 6.42 15.58 0.09
C PRO A 69 6.20 14.84 -1.25
N PRO A 70 7.15 14.86 -2.20
CA PRO A 70 7.00 14.13 -3.46
C PRO A 70 6.57 12.69 -3.13
N SER A 71 5.63 12.11 -3.89
CA SER A 71 5.05 10.79 -3.61
C SER A 71 6.08 9.65 -3.45
N GLY A 72 7.35 9.91 -3.80
CA GLY A 72 8.51 9.07 -3.48
C GLY A 72 9.00 9.14 -2.03
N ALA A 73 8.92 10.26 -1.32
CA ALA A 73 9.50 10.42 0.01
C ALA A 73 8.87 9.50 1.07
N GLY A 74 7.56 9.23 0.97
CA GLY A 74 6.88 8.24 1.82
C GLY A 74 7.34 6.81 1.51
N THR A 75 7.59 6.52 0.23
CA THR A 75 8.08 5.22 -0.24
C THR A 75 9.54 4.98 0.17
N GLU A 76 10.40 5.99 -0.01
CA GLU A 76 11.81 5.96 0.42
C GLU A 76 11.90 5.79 1.93
N ARG A 77 11.12 6.57 2.69
CA ARG A 77 11.09 6.45 4.16
C ARG A 77 10.60 5.08 4.61
N ALA A 78 9.57 4.52 3.97
CA ALA A 78 9.10 3.16 4.25
C ALA A 78 10.21 2.13 4.01
N GLN A 79 10.96 2.30 2.92
CA GLN A 79 12.07 1.43 2.56
C GLN A 79 13.23 1.53 3.57
N THR A 80 13.63 2.75 3.96
CA THR A 80 14.66 2.96 4.99
C THR A 80 14.26 2.29 6.31
N LEU A 81 13.01 2.46 6.75
CA LEU A 81 12.51 1.82 7.97
C LEU A 81 12.53 0.29 7.88
N LYS A 82 12.20 -0.28 6.73
CA LYS A 82 12.31 -1.72 6.47
C LYS A 82 13.77 -2.18 6.55
N GLU A 83 14.70 -1.43 5.99
CA GLU A 83 16.13 -1.74 6.02
C GLU A 83 16.70 -1.65 7.44
N GLU A 84 16.34 -0.62 8.22
CA GLU A 84 16.66 -0.54 9.65
C GLU A 84 16.13 -1.75 10.42
N GLY A 85 14.89 -2.16 10.14
CA GLY A 85 14.30 -3.38 10.70
C GLY A 85 15.13 -4.62 10.39
N ASN A 86 15.59 -4.77 9.14
CA ASN A 86 16.44 -5.89 8.72
C ASN A 86 17.78 -5.90 9.47
N GLU A 87 18.41 -4.74 9.65
CA GLU A 87 19.65 -4.62 10.41
C GLU A 87 19.46 -4.96 11.90
N LEU A 88 18.33 -4.59 12.49
CA LEU A 88 17.98 -4.97 13.86
C LEU A 88 17.77 -6.49 13.99
N VAL A 89 17.16 -7.14 12.99
CA VAL A 89 17.04 -8.60 12.95
C VAL A 89 18.41 -9.26 12.91
N LYS A 90 19.35 -8.77 12.10
CA LYS A 90 20.73 -9.29 12.04
C LYS A 90 21.45 -9.15 13.39
N LYS A 91 21.15 -8.09 14.13
CA LYS A 91 21.65 -7.86 15.50
C LYS A 91 20.90 -8.65 16.58
N GLY A 92 19.91 -9.46 16.21
CA GLY A 92 19.07 -10.23 17.14
C GLY A 92 18.02 -9.42 17.91
N ASN A 93 17.86 -8.13 17.60
CA ASN A 93 16.89 -7.27 18.28
C ASN A 93 15.52 -7.30 17.59
N HIS A 94 14.82 -8.43 17.76
CA HIS A 94 13.54 -8.67 17.09
C HIS A 94 12.42 -7.72 17.54
N LYS A 95 12.42 -7.27 18.80
CA LYS A 95 11.40 -6.33 19.31
C LYS A 95 11.47 -4.97 18.62
N LYS A 96 12.67 -4.36 18.58
CA LYS A 96 12.87 -3.09 17.87
C LYS A 96 12.66 -3.24 16.36
N ALA A 97 13.00 -4.39 15.79
CA ALA A 97 12.72 -4.65 14.38
C ALA A 97 11.21 -4.62 14.07
N VAL A 98 10.37 -5.19 14.95
CA VAL A 98 8.91 -5.14 14.81
C VAL A 98 8.40 -3.70 14.81
N GLU A 99 8.92 -2.83 15.69
CA GLU A 99 8.54 -1.41 15.73
C GLU A 99 8.85 -0.73 14.39
N LYS A 100 10.08 -0.92 13.86
CA LYS A 100 10.51 -0.35 12.58
C LYS A 100 9.72 -0.86 11.39
N TYR A 101 9.42 -2.16 11.34
CA TYR A 101 8.53 -2.70 10.30
C TYR A 101 7.10 -2.16 10.44
N SER A 102 6.62 -1.94 11.67
CA SER A 102 5.28 -1.38 11.89
C SER A 102 5.19 0.07 11.43
N GLU A 103 6.23 0.88 11.67
CA GLU A 103 6.35 2.22 11.10
C GLU A 103 6.41 2.20 9.58
N SER A 104 7.20 1.29 9.00
CA SER A 104 7.27 1.08 7.54
C SER A 104 5.90 0.76 6.95
N LEU A 105 5.15 -0.16 7.57
CA LEU A 105 3.84 -0.60 7.11
C LEU A 105 2.75 0.48 7.20
N LYS A 106 2.89 1.45 8.11
CA LYS A 106 2.01 2.63 8.17
C LYS A 106 2.18 3.52 6.94
N LEU A 107 3.38 3.57 6.38
CA LEU A 107 3.68 4.36 5.19
C LEU A 107 3.39 3.58 3.91
N ARG A 108 3.75 2.30 3.87
CA ARG A 108 3.56 1.44 2.70
C ARG A 108 3.34 -0.01 3.11
N GLN A 109 2.20 -0.56 2.71
CA GLN A 109 1.90 -1.98 2.87
C GLN A 109 2.67 -2.78 1.82
N GLU A 110 3.61 -3.61 2.26
CA GLU A 110 4.45 -4.45 1.39
C GLU A 110 4.50 -5.88 1.90
N CYS A 111 4.35 -6.84 0.99
CA CYS A 111 4.40 -8.28 1.32
C CYS A 111 5.72 -8.65 2.04
N ALA A 112 6.86 -8.12 1.57
CA ALA A 112 8.16 -8.39 2.17
C ALA A 112 8.24 -7.89 3.62
N THR A 113 7.70 -6.71 3.91
CA THR A 113 7.73 -6.11 5.25
C THR A 113 6.85 -6.89 6.22
N TYR A 114 5.62 -7.26 5.83
CA TYR A 114 4.78 -8.17 6.63
C TYR A 114 5.48 -9.51 6.89
N THR A 115 6.06 -10.10 5.85
CA THR A 115 6.75 -11.38 5.96
C THR A 115 7.92 -11.29 6.94
N ASN A 116 8.72 -10.22 6.89
CA ASN A 116 9.85 -10.00 7.80
C ASN A 116 9.41 -9.73 9.24
N ARG A 117 8.32 -8.97 9.45
CA ARG A 117 7.76 -8.75 10.78
C ARG A 117 7.19 -10.03 11.38
N ALA A 118 6.54 -10.88 10.58
CA ALA A 118 6.08 -12.20 11.01
C ALA A 118 7.22 -13.11 11.50
N LEU A 119 8.41 -13.03 10.87
CA LEU A 119 9.58 -13.77 11.36
C LEU A 119 10.00 -13.30 12.75
N CYS A 120 10.02 -11.98 12.99
CA CYS A 120 10.31 -11.46 14.33
C CYS A 120 9.28 -11.96 15.34
N TYR A 121 7.99 -11.95 15.00
CA TYR A 121 6.94 -12.47 15.88
C TYR A 121 7.11 -13.97 16.17
N LEU A 122 7.50 -14.78 15.18
CA LEU A 122 7.85 -16.19 15.40
C LEU A 122 8.99 -16.34 16.40
N THR A 123 10.07 -15.58 16.26
CA THR A 123 11.21 -15.62 17.20
C THR A 123 10.81 -15.15 18.60
N LEU A 124 9.88 -14.20 18.70
CA LEU A 124 9.32 -13.71 19.96
C LEU A 124 8.21 -14.60 20.53
N LYS A 125 7.88 -15.72 19.88
CA LYS A 125 6.78 -16.64 20.22
C LYS A 125 5.38 -15.99 20.22
N GLN A 126 5.23 -14.90 19.48
CA GLN A 126 3.97 -14.19 19.25
C GLN A 126 3.27 -14.78 18.03
N TYR A 127 2.78 -16.00 18.17
CA TYR A 127 2.33 -16.79 17.02
C TYR A 127 1.04 -16.24 16.37
N LYS A 128 0.14 -15.63 17.14
CA LYS A 128 -1.11 -15.06 16.61
C LYS A 128 -0.82 -13.88 15.69
N GLU A 129 0.07 -12.99 16.12
CA GLU A 129 0.52 -11.83 15.36
C GLU A 129 1.29 -12.26 14.11
N ALA A 130 2.12 -13.31 14.20
CA ALA A 130 2.80 -13.88 13.05
C ALA A 130 1.81 -14.42 11.99
N VAL A 131 0.73 -15.09 12.41
CA VAL A 131 -0.32 -15.57 11.50
C VAL A 131 -1.04 -14.42 10.82
N GLN A 132 -1.35 -13.35 11.56
CA GLN A 132 -2.01 -12.16 11.02
C GLN A 132 -1.14 -11.50 9.95
N ASP A 133 0.15 -11.27 10.24
CA ASP A 133 1.08 -10.68 9.28
C ASP A 133 1.28 -11.54 8.04
N CYS A 134 1.42 -12.86 8.20
CA CYS A 134 1.54 -13.74 7.04
C CYS A 134 0.24 -13.74 6.21
N THR A 135 -0.92 -13.58 6.84
CA THR A 135 -2.20 -13.50 6.13
C THR A 135 -2.29 -12.22 5.29
N GLU A 136 -1.85 -11.08 5.83
CA GLU A 136 -1.74 -9.84 5.05
C GLU A 136 -0.69 -9.96 3.92
N ALA A 137 0.45 -10.59 4.20
CA ALA A 137 1.45 -10.86 3.17
C ALA A 137 0.89 -11.72 2.02
N LEU A 138 0.10 -12.74 2.34
CA LEU A 138 -0.54 -13.63 1.36
C LEU A 138 -1.73 -12.98 0.65
N ARG A 139 -2.37 -11.98 1.24
CA ARG A 139 -3.36 -11.14 0.56
C ARG A 139 -2.71 -10.31 -0.55
N LEU A 140 -1.48 -9.85 -0.34
CA LEU A 140 -0.69 -9.10 -1.32
C LEU A 140 -0.01 -10.01 -2.36
N ASP A 141 0.52 -11.16 -1.93
CA ASP A 141 1.15 -12.17 -2.78
C ASP A 141 0.72 -13.58 -2.33
N PRO A 142 -0.34 -14.14 -2.94
CA PRO A 142 -0.87 -15.44 -2.54
C PRO A 142 0.08 -16.63 -2.71
N LYS A 143 1.14 -16.47 -3.53
CA LYS A 143 2.12 -17.54 -3.81
C LYS A 143 3.41 -17.35 -3.03
N ASN A 144 3.44 -16.45 -2.05
CA ASN A 144 4.63 -16.18 -1.28
C ASN A 144 5.02 -17.39 -0.40
N VAL A 145 6.01 -18.15 -0.87
CA VAL A 145 6.54 -19.35 -0.20
C VAL A 145 6.98 -19.06 1.24
N LYS A 146 7.63 -17.91 1.48
CA LYS A 146 8.11 -17.53 2.82
C LYS A 146 6.95 -17.24 3.77
N ALA A 147 5.93 -16.53 3.31
CA ALA A 147 4.75 -16.25 4.13
C ALA A 147 3.93 -17.52 4.42
N LEU A 148 3.73 -18.40 3.43
CA LEU A 148 3.08 -19.71 3.63
C LEU A 148 3.83 -20.54 4.68
N TYR A 149 5.16 -20.65 4.56
CA TYR A 149 5.96 -21.43 5.48
C TYR A 149 5.91 -20.86 6.91
N ARG A 150 6.08 -19.53 7.06
CA ARG A 150 6.05 -18.86 8.37
C ARG A 150 4.68 -18.96 9.03
N ARG A 151 3.59 -18.82 8.26
CA ARG A 151 2.23 -19.01 8.77
C ARG A 151 2.01 -20.44 9.24
N ALA A 152 2.44 -21.43 8.47
CA ALA A 152 2.37 -22.83 8.85
C ALA A 152 3.14 -23.14 10.14
N GLN A 153 4.34 -22.57 10.32
CA GLN A 153 5.10 -22.69 11.57
C GLN A 153 4.33 -22.09 12.74
N ALA A 154 3.79 -20.88 12.61
CA ALA A 154 3.01 -20.25 13.67
C ALA A 154 1.74 -21.05 14.01
N LEU A 155 1.03 -21.56 12.99
CA LEU A 155 -0.16 -22.39 13.16
C LEU A 155 0.16 -23.73 13.85
N LYS A 156 1.32 -24.34 13.56
CA LYS A 156 1.80 -25.54 14.27
C LYS A 156 1.92 -25.27 15.77
N GLU A 157 2.53 -24.16 16.14
CA GLU A 157 2.72 -23.77 17.54
C GLU A 157 1.38 -23.43 18.23
N LEU A 158 0.41 -22.92 17.46
CA LEU A 158 -0.98 -22.72 17.91
C LEU A 158 -1.83 -24.01 17.89
N LYS A 159 -1.24 -25.15 17.52
CA LYS A 159 -1.90 -26.46 17.36
C LYS A 159 -3.01 -26.51 16.31
N ASP A 160 -3.05 -25.55 15.39
CA ASP A 160 -3.91 -25.61 14.20
C ASP A 160 -3.18 -26.35 13.07
N TYR A 161 -3.06 -27.66 13.24
CA TYR A 161 -2.36 -28.52 12.28
C TYR A 161 -3.08 -28.59 10.93
N ARG A 162 -4.42 -28.49 10.92
CA ARG A 162 -5.21 -28.54 9.69
C ARG A 162 -4.88 -27.38 8.77
N SER A 163 -4.90 -26.15 9.29
CA SER A 163 -4.54 -24.96 8.52
C SER A 163 -3.06 -24.96 8.14
N SER A 164 -2.18 -25.41 9.04
CA SER A 164 -0.74 -25.54 8.78
C SER A 164 -0.44 -26.48 7.61
N ILE A 165 -1.08 -27.66 7.57
CA ILE A 165 -0.94 -28.62 6.46
C ILE A 165 -1.45 -28.02 5.15
N ALA A 166 -2.54 -27.26 5.16
CA ALA A 166 -3.08 -26.63 3.96
C ALA A 166 -2.08 -25.63 3.36
N ASP A 167 -1.45 -24.80 4.19
CA ASP A 167 -0.42 -23.84 3.77
C ASP A 167 0.81 -24.55 3.19
N ILE A 168 1.26 -25.62 3.84
CA ILE A 168 2.42 -26.40 3.38
C ILE A 168 2.12 -27.13 2.07
N LYS A 169 0.91 -27.65 1.89
CA LYS A 169 0.47 -28.20 0.59
C LYS A 169 0.47 -27.13 -0.50
N SER A 170 0.01 -25.92 -0.19
CA SER A 170 0.06 -24.80 -1.14
C SER A 170 1.50 -24.42 -1.51
N LEU A 171 2.38 -24.39 -0.51
CA LEU A 171 3.81 -24.14 -0.70
C LEU A 171 4.43 -25.20 -1.63
N LEU A 172 4.19 -26.49 -1.36
CA LEU A 172 4.74 -27.59 -2.15
C LEU A 172 4.19 -27.65 -3.59
N LYS A 173 3.02 -27.06 -3.87
CA LYS A 173 2.57 -26.87 -5.26
C LYS A 173 3.47 -25.89 -6.03
N THR A 174 4.03 -24.90 -5.33
CA THR A 174 4.93 -23.89 -5.92
C THR A 174 6.38 -24.39 -5.93
N GLU A 175 6.83 -24.99 -4.82
CA GLU A 175 8.17 -25.56 -4.67
C GLU A 175 8.10 -27.03 -4.19
N PRO A 176 7.91 -27.99 -5.11
CA PRO A 176 7.75 -29.40 -4.74
C PRO A 176 8.96 -30.02 -4.03
N LYS A 177 10.16 -29.46 -4.25
CA LYS A 177 11.43 -29.95 -3.71
C LYS A 177 11.87 -29.21 -2.43
N ASN A 178 10.99 -28.40 -1.83
CA ASN A 178 11.33 -27.66 -0.62
C ASN A 178 11.45 -28.62 0.58
N THR A 179 12.69 -28.93 0.98
CA THR A 179 12.99 -29.91 2.02
C THR A 179 12.46 -29.49 3.40
N ALA A 180 12.48 -28.19 3.70
CA ALA A 180 11.96 -27.67 4.96
C ALA A 180 10.43 -27.87 5.05
N ALA A 181 9.71 -27.58 3.98
CA ALA A 181 8.27 -27.80 3.89
C ALA A 181 7.90 -29.29 3.99
N LEU A 182 8.64 -30.17 3.32
CA LEU A 182 8.43 -31.62 3.41
C LEU A 182 8.66 -32.16 4.83
N ARG A 183 9.72 -31.71 5.51
CA ARG A 183 9.97 -32.07 6.91
C ARG A 183 8.85 -31.61 7.82
N LEU A 184 8.42 -30.35 7.68
CA LEU A 184 7.33 -29.81 8.49
C LEU A 184 6.01 -30.56 8.23
N LEU A 185 5.72 -30.92 6.98
CA LEU A 185 4.54 -31.74 6.65
C LEU A 185 4.60 -33.12 7.33
N GLN A 186 5.78 -33.74 7.36
CA GLN A 186 5.97 -35.02 8.03
C GLN A 186 5.79 -34.91 9.55
N GLU A 187 6.26 -33.84 10.17
CA GLU A 187 6.01 -33.54 11.60
C GLU A 187 4.52 -33.35 11.87
N LEU A 188 3.83 -32.55 11.04
CA LEU A 188 2.40 -32.25 11.20
C LEU A 188 1.50 -33.48 11.03
N ASN A 189 1.88 -34.44 10.18
CA ASN A 189 1.14 -35.69 10.01
C ASN A 189 1.34 -36.68 11.16
N ARG A 190 2.31 -36.43 12.05
CA ARG A 190 2.62 -37.27 13.22
C ARG A 190 2.07 -36.70 14.53
N ALA A 191 1.66 -35.43 14.53
CA ALA A 191 1.07 -34.72 15.66
C ALA A 191 -0.44 -34.96 15.74
#